data_AF-A0A7X3K1F4-F1
#
_entry.id   AF-A0A7X3K1F4-F1
#
_cell.length_a   1.000
_cell.length_b   1.000
_cell.length_c   1.000
_cell.angle_alpha   90.00
_cell.angle_beta   90.00
_cell.angle_gamma   90.00
#
_symmetry.space_group_name_H-M   'P 1'
#
loop_
_entity.id
_entity.type
_entity.pdbx_description
1 polymer ?
#
loop_
_entity_poly.entity_id
_entity_poly.type
_entity_poly.pdbx_seq_one_letter_code
_entity_poly.pdbx_strand_id
1 'polypeptide(L)'
;MNYYYNTNTHAQRLQTANQLEKWKGIVVDITLSNGTVVKGVVIDEVTPVPGDPIESEVTYLKYVNGVPYKNTIQGTHILNVQQTAGPDMTPPPPTCGWVWTSYGYQWICR
;
A
#
# COMPACT_ATOMS: atom_id res chain seq x y z
N MET A 1 1.47 -6.37 -10.24
CA MET A 1 0.89 -5.26 -11.03
C MET A 1 1.51 -3.98 -10.49
N ASN A 2 2.17 -3.17 -11.31
CA ASN A 2 2.94 -2.00 -10.86
C ASN A 2 2.20 -0.73 -11.28
N TYR A 3 1.97 0.20 -10.35
CA TYR A 3 1.24 1.45 -10.61
C TYR A 3 2.10 2.66 -10.28
N TYR A 4 2.61 3.27 -11.34
CA TYR A 4 3.44 4.47 -11.26
C TYR A 4 2.57 5.72 -11.16
N TYR A 5 2.78 6.50 -10.10
CA TYR A 5 2.16 7.80 -9.88
C TYR A 5 3.13 8.89 -10.33
N ASN A 6 2.96 9.37 -11.56
CA ASN A 6 3.72 10.53 -12.05
C ASN A 6 2.98 11.81 -11.59
N THR A 7 3.52 12.50 -10.58
CA THR A 7 2.83 13.56 -9.83
C THR A 7 2.97 14.98 -10.40
N ASN A 8 3.31 15.09 -11.69
CA ASN A 8 3.64 16.39 -12.31
C ASN A 8 2.43 17.25 -12.69
N THR A 9 1.19 16.74 -12.67
CA THR A 9 0.00 17.54 -12.98
C THR A 9 -1.15 17.36 -11.96
N HIS A 10 -1.95 18.41 -11.80
CA HIS A 10 -3.13 18.48 -10.91
C HIS A 10 -4.09 17.29 -11.12
N ALA A 11 -4.37 16.91 -12.37
CA ALA A 11 -5.25 15.78 -12.71
C ALA A 11 -4.66 14.40 -12.31
N GLN A 12 -3.34 14.24 -12.32
CA GLN A 12 -2.68 12.98 -11.95
C GLN A 12 -2.67 12.77 -10.42
N ARG A 13 -2.61 13.85 -9.64
CA ARG A 13 -2.67 13.79 -8.16
C ARG A 13 -4.06 13.37 -7.65
N LEU A 14 -5.13 13.87 -8.27
CA LEU A 14 -6.51 13.45 -7.94
C LEU A 14 -6.80 11.98 -8.28
N GLN A 15 -6.21 11.46 -9.36
CA GLN A 15 -6.29 10.02 -9.69
C GLN A 15 -5.50 9.15 -8.70
N THR A 16 -4.45 9.70 -8.08
CA THR A 16 -3.58 8.97 -7.16
C THR A 16 -4.36 8.55 -5.91
N ALA A 17 -5.14 9.44 -5.29
CA ALA A 17 -5.96 9.12 -4.12
C ALA A 17 -6.99 8.00 -4.39
N ASN A 18 -7.76 8.11 -5.48
CA ASN A 18 -8.75 7.10 -5.88
C ASN A 18 -8.12 5.74 -6.26
N GLN A 19 -6.88 5.74 -6.74
CA GLN A 19 -6.16 4.50 -7.03
C GLN A 19 -5.53 3.89 -5.78
N LEU A 20 -5.10 4.70 -4.81
CA LEU A 20 -4.56 4.24 -3.52
C LEU A 20 -5.62 3.54 -2.67
N GLU A 21 -6.88 3.99 -2.73
CA GLU A 21 -8.01 3.30 -2.09
C GLU A 21 -8.14 1.83 -2.52
N LYS A 22 -7.78 1.49 -3.77
CA LYS A 22 -7.83 0.10 -4.27
C LYS A 22 -6.80 -0.83 -3.63
N TRP A 23 -5.77 -0.26 -3.01
CA TRP A 23 -4.69 -0.99 -2.38
C TRP A 23 -4.91 -1.22 -0.89
N LYS A 24 -6.02 -0.73 -0.32
CA LYS A 24 -6.35 -0.96 1.10
C LYS A 24 -6.47 -2.44 1.41
N GLY A 25 -5.85 -2.86 2.51
CA GLY A 25 -5.78 -4.25 2.93
C GLY A 25 -4.82 -5.14 2.12
N ILE A 26 -4.17 -4.60 1.09
CA ILE A 26 -3.20 -5.35 0.27
C ILE A 26 -1.78 -5.09 0.79
N VAL A 27 -0.95 -6.13 0.81
CA VAL A 27 0.48 -6.01 1.13
C VAL A 27 1.21 -5.44 -0.09
N VAL A 28 1.78 -4.26 0.05
CA VAL A 28 2.40 -3.47 -1.02
C VAL A 28 3.80 -3.00 -0.65
N ASP A 29 4.61 -2.76 -1.67
CA ASP A 29 5.81 -1.95 -1.57
C ASP A 29 5.47 -0.54 -2.05
N ILE A 30 5.80 0.46 -1.25
CA ILE A 30 5.61 1.87 -1.55
C ILE A 30 6.98 2.48 -1.90
N THR A 31 7.13 2.97 -3.12
CA THR A 31 8.30 3.75 -3.53
C THR A 31 8.00 5.22 -3.35
N LEU A 32 8.86 5.92 -2.62
CA LEU A 32 8.74 7.34 -2.36
C LEU A 32 9.44 8.16 -3.45
N SER A 33 9.04 9.43 -3.58
CA SER A 33 9.63 10.39 -4.52
C SER A 33 11.12 10.63 -4.29
N ASN A 34 11.61 10.42 -3.06
CA ASN A 34 13.04 10.49 -2.73
C ASN A 34 13.83 9.19 -3.03
N GLY A 35 13.19 8.19 -3.64
CA GLY A 35 13.79 6.89 -3.98
C GLY A 35 13.78 5.85 -2.85
N THR A 36 13.32 6.21 -1.65
CA THR A 36 13.16 5.25 -0.53
C THR A 36 12.05 4.26 -0.86
N VAL A 37 12.27 2.97 -0.59
CA VAL A 37 11.24 1.93 -0.76
C VAL A 37 10.83 1.40 0.61
N VAL A 38 9.56 1.60 0.96
CA VAL A 38 8.93 1.01 2.14
C VAL A 38 8.30 -0.30 1.73
N LYS A 39 8.90 -1.42 2.16
CA LYS A 39 8.52 -2.75 1.70
C LYS A 39 7.52 -3.45 2.63
N GLY A 40 6.64 -4.27 2.04
CA GLY A 40 5.79 -5.21 2.78
C GLY A 40 4.86 -4.54 3.79
N VAL A 41 4.25 -3.41 3.43
CA VAL A 41 3.30 -2.69 4.27
C VAL A 41 1.87 -2.91 3.80
N VAL A 42 0.91 -2.73 4.71
CA VAL A 42 -0.51 -2.79 4.36
C VAL A 42 -1.08 -1.39 4.39
N ILE A 43 -1.74 -0.95 3.31
CA ILE A 43 -2.46 0.33 3.34
C ILE A 43 -3.73 0.15 4.17
N ASP A 44 -3.88 0.96 5.22
CA ASP A 44 -4.99 0.92 6.18
C ASP A 44 -6.07 1.92 5.75
N GLU A 45 -5.66 3.19 5.58
CA GLU A 45 -6.56 4.30 5.30
C GLU A 45 -5.94 5.26 4.29
N VAL A 46 -6.78 5.90 3.48
CA VAL A 46 -6.41 7.03 2.63
C VAL A 46 -7.41 8.16 2.93
N THR A 47 -6.91 9.23 3.53
CA THR A 47 -7.74 10.32 4.04
C THR A 47 -7.43 11.60 3.26
N PRO A 48 -8.40 12.23 2.59
CA PRO A 48 -8.19 13.53 1.93
C PRO A 48 -7.76 14.60 2.95
N VAL A 49 -6.80 15.45 2.59
CA VAL A 49 -6.35 16.54 3.48
C VAL A 49 -7.36 17.70 3.42
N PRO A 50 -7.90 18.18 4.56
CA PRO A 50 -8.82 19.31 4.55
C PRO A 50 -8.18 20.57 3.99
N GLY A 51 -8.83 21.20 3.00
CA GLY A 51 -8.33 22.41 2.35
C GLY A 51 -7.41 22.17 1.16
N ASP A 52 -7.01 20.92 0.90
CA ASP A 52 -6.30 20.53 -0.32
C ASP A 52 -6.98 19.32 -0.98
N PRO A 53 -7.81 19.54 -2.02
CA PRO A 53 -8.58 18.45 -2.65
C PRO A 53 -7.71 17.46 -3.42
N ILE A 54 -6.41 17.74 -3.60
CA ILE A 54 -5.49 16.90 -4.39
C ILE A 54 -4.48 16.16 -3.52
N GLU A 55 -4.45 16.44 -2.23
CA GLU A 55 -3.58 15.78 -1.27
C GLU A 55 -4.37 14.76 -0.45
N SER A 56 -3.72 13.67 -0.08
CA SER A 56 -4.30 12.65 0.79
C SER A 56 -3.23 12.04 1.67
N GLU A 57 -3.54 11.84 2.93
CA GLU A 57 -2.71 11.10 3.86
C GLU A 57 -2.98 9.61 3.71
N VAL A 58 -1.91 8.86 3.44
CA VAL A 58 -1.93 7.40 3.37
C VAL A 58 -1.40 6.86 4.69
N THR A 59 -2.28 6.22 5.46
CA THR A 59 -1.90 5.47 6.66
C THR A 59 -1.60 4.03 6.26
N TYR A 60 -0.43 3.54 6.62
CA TYR A 60 -0.01 2.17 6.38
C TYR A 60 0.51 1.50 7.65
N LEU A 61 0.34 0.18 7.71
CA LEU A 61 0.82 -0.69 8.78
C LEU A 61 2.15 -1.30 8.36
N LYS A 62 3.19 -1.04 9.17
CA LYS A 62 4.47 -1.72 9.09
C LYS A 62 4.59 -2.69 10.26
N TYR A 63 4.81 -3.96 9.97
CA TYR A 63 4.95 -4.97 11.02
C TYR A 63 6.42 -5.12 11.42
N VAL A 64 6.72 -4.99 12.71
CA VAL A 64 8.05 -5.25 13.27
C VAL A 64 7.87 -6.30 14.35
N ASN A 65 8.51 -7.46 14.18
CA ASN A 65 8.37 -8.62 15.09
C ASN A 65 6.90 -9.03 15.33
N GLY A 66 6.06 -8.95 14.28
CA GLY A 66 4.64 -9.30 14.36
C GLY A 66 3.74 -8.22 14.97
N VAL A 67 4.29 -7.11 15.45
CA VAL A 67 3.52 -5.99 15.98
C VAL A 67 3.28 -4.95 14.87
N PRO A 68 2.02 -4.56 14.59
CA PRO A 68 1.74 -3.51 13.62
C PRO A 68 2.08 -2.12 14.18
N TYR A 69 2.80 -1.33 13.39
CA TYR A 69 3.05 0.08 13.63
C TYR A 69 2.36 0.91 12.54
N LYS A 70 1.45 1.78 12.97
CA LYS A 70 0.82 2.77 12.08
C LYS A 70 1.84 3.85 11.72
N ASN A 71 1.93 4.15 10.44
CA ASN A 71 2.73 5.24 9.89
C ASN A 71 1.89 5.97 8.85
N THR A 72 2.12 7.27 8.70
CA THR A 72 1.36 8.10 7.78
C THR A 72 2.33 8.81 6.83
N ILE A 73 1.94 8.90 5.56
CA ILE A 73 2.69 9.60 4.54
C ILE A 73 1.75 10.39 3.63
N GLN A 74 2.19 11.57 3.20
CA GLN A 74 1.46 12.36 2.19
C GLN A 74 1.50 11.63 0.84
N GLY A 75 0.36 11.56 0.16
CA GLY A 75 0.20 10.90 -1.12
C GLY A 75 1.09 11.50 -2.20
N THR A 76 1.38 12.81 -2.14
CA THR A 76 2.35 13.46 -3.05
C THR A 76 3.78 12.98 -2.89
N HIS A 77 4.13 12.36 -1.76
CA HIS A 77 5.44 11.75 -1.56
C HIS A 77 5.52 10.32 -2.13
N ILE A 78 4.41 9.75 -2.58
CA ILE A 78 4.36 8.40 -3.15
C ILE A 78 4.58 8.49 -4.66
N LEU A 79 5.61 7.79 -5.14
CA LEU A 79 5.94 7.68 -6.56
C LEU A 79 5.35 6.44 -7.22
N ASN A 80 5.30 5.32 -6.50
CA ASN A 80 4.80 4.04 -7.04
C ASN A 80 4.30 3.17 -5.89
N VAL A 81 3.19 2.47 -6.13
CA VAL A 81 2.70 1.40 -5.26
C VAL A 81 2.63 0.15 -6.11
N GLN A 82 3.24 -0.91 -5.61
CA GLN A 82 3.19 -2.22 -6.25
C GLN A 82 2.81 -3.25 -5.22
N GLN A 83 2.05 -4.25 -5.64
CA GLN A 83 1.81 -5.41 -4.79
C GLN A 83 3.15 -6.06 -4.44
N THR A 84 3.39 -6.33 -3.15
CA THR A 84 4.59 -7.05 -2.73
C THR A 84 4.54 -8.41 -3.40
N ALA A 85 5.61 -8.78 -4.11
CA ALA A 85 5.70 -10.09 -4.75
C ALA A 85 5.73 -11.19 -3.66
N GLY A 86 4.57 -11.77 -3.38
CA GLY A 86 4.45 -13.02 -2.63
C GLY A 86 4.67 -14.23 -3.54
N PRO A 87 4.96 -15.42 -2.98
CA PRO A 87 4.91 -16.66 -3.74
C PRO A 87 3.47 -16.90 -4.20
N ASP A 88 3.26 -16.83 -5.52
CA ASP A 88 2.04 -17.14 -6.27
C ASP A 88 0.76 -16.34 -5.92
N MET A 89 0.35 -15.47 -6.86
CA MET A 89 -0.86 -14.62 -6.75
C MET A 89 -2.05 -15.22 -7.49
N THR A 90 -2.22 -16.54 -7.46
CA THR A 90 -3.52 -17.12 -7.76
C THR A 90 -4.47 -16.73 -6.63
N PRO A 91 -5.70 -16.23 -6.93
CA PRO A 91 -6.70 -16.02 -5.89
C PRO A 91 -6.93 -17.38 -5.24
N PRO A 92 -6.68 -17.52 -3.94
CA PRO A 92 -6.79 -18.82 -3.32
C PRO A 92 -8.26 -19.17 -3.15
N PRO A 93 -8.56 -20.46 -2.91
CA PRO A 93 -9.89 -20.90 -2.51
C PRO A 93 -10.46 -20.01 -1.38
N PRO A 94 -11.80 -19.85 -1.30
CA PRO A 94 -12.45 -19.04 -0.25
C PRO A 94 -12.16 -19.51 1.18
N THR A 95 -11.51 -20.66 1.34
CA THR A 95 -11.06 -21.23 2.61
C THR A 95 -9.65 -20.77 3.03
N CYS A 96 -8.98 -19.92 2.24
CA CYS A 96 -7.63 -19.47 2.53
C CYS A 96 -7.59 -17.98 2.91
N GLY A 97 -6.80 -17.68 3.93
CA GLY A 97 -6.52 -16.32 4.38
C GLY A 97 -5.01 -16.04 4.35
N TRP A 98 -4.66 -14.77 4.24
CA TRP A 98 -3.28 -14.35 4.48
C TRP A 98 -2.96 -14.49 5.96
N VAL A 99 -1.92 -15.25 6.26
CA VAL A 99 -1.40 -15.39 7.62
C VAL A 99 0.07 -15.06 7.61
N TRP A 100 0.51 -14.35 8.65
CA TRP A 100 1.92 -14.09 8.88
C TRP A 100 2.57 -15.30 9.55
N THR A 101 3.56 -15.90 8.91
CA THR A 101 4.37 -16.99 9.46
C THR A 101 5.78 -16.50 9.78
N SER A 102 6.60 -17.34 10.42
CA SER A 102 8.02 -17.07 10.64
C SER A 102 8.82 -16.83 9.35
N TYR A 103 8.24 -17.17 8.20
CA TYR A 103 8.85 -17.02 6.88
C TYR A 103 8.25 -15.87 6.05
N GLY A 104 7.30 -15.10 6.61
CA GLY A 104 6.63 -13.98 5.95
C GLY A 104 5.13 -14.22 5.74
N TYR A 105 4.50 -13.36 4.92
CA TYR A 105 3.11 -13.54 4.53
C TYR A 105 2.98 -14.78 3.64
N GLN A 106 2.10 -15.70 4.04
CA GLN A 106 1.77 -16.89 3.27
C GLN A 106 0.26 -17.07 3.21
N TRP A 107 -0.23 -17.65 2.11
CA TRP A 107 -1.59 -18.16 2.05
C TRP A 107 -1.69 -19.40 2.93
N ILE A 108 -2.59 -19.37 3.91
CA ILE A 108 -2.95 -20.55 4.71
C ILE A 108 -4.41 -20.87 4.45
N CYS A 109 -4.64 -22.07 3.95
CA CYS A 109 -5.97 -22.64 3.74
C CYS A 109 -6.41 -23.42 4.99
N ARG A 110 -7.64 -23.19 5.45
CA ARG A 110 -8.27 -23.93 6.55
C ARG A 110 -9.35 -24.89 6.06
#